data_AF-A0A2J7ZPQ0-F1
#
_entry.id   AF-A0A2J7ZPQ0-F1
#
_cell.length_a   1.000
_cell.length_b   1.000
_cell.length_c   1.000
_cell.angle_alpha   90.00
_cell.angle_beta   90.00
_cell.angle_gamma   90.00
#
_symmetry.space_group_name_H-M   'P 1'
#
loop_
_entity.id
_entity.type
_entity.pdbx_description
1 polymer ?
#
loop_
_entity_poly.entity_id
_entity_poly.type
_entity_poly.pdbx_seq_one_letter_code
_entity_poly.pdbx_strand_id
1 'polypeptide(L)' 'MAGWSSSNGGRVTLWDYYGQDNQLWILEDTGSGYYLIRNKYSRKCIDITGGSSWNGALIQQYDCGTSNGAQRWKLDAW' A
#
# COMPACT_ATOMS: atom_id res chain seq x y z
N MET A 1 6.50 -7.23 0.79
CA MET A 1 5.33 -7.93 1.41
C MET A 1 5.78 -9.13 2.22
N ALA A 2 4.95 -9.57 3.17
CA ALA A 2 5.15 -10.86 3.83
C ALA A 2 5.27 -11.98 2.79
N GLY A 3 6.39 -12.70 2.78
CA GLY A 3 6.60 -13.89 1.94
C GLY A 3 6.33 -13.69 0.45
N TRP A 4 6.55 -12.49 -0.11
CA TRP A 4 6.26 -12.18 -1.53
C TRP A 4 4.80 -12.37 -1.93
N SER A 5 3.86 -12.27 -0.98
CA SER A 5 2.44 -12.39 -1.29
C SER A 5 2.05 -11.47 -2.44
N SER A 6 1.30 -12.00 -3.41
CA SER A 6 0.63 -11.25 -4.47
C SER A 6 -0.90 -11.27 -4.32
N SER A 7 -1.42 -11.81 -3.22
CA SER A 7 -2.85 -11.90 -2.94
C SER A 7 -3.38 -10.67 -2.20
N ASN A 8 -4.67 -10.38 -2.39
CA ASN A 8 -5.41 -9.46 -1.53
C ASN A 8 -5.34 -9.94 -0.07
N GLY A 9 -5.20 -9.01 0.86
CA GLY A 9 -5.06 -9.33 2.28
C GLY A 9 -3.64 -9.73 2.69
N GLY A 10 -2.68 -9.76 1.75
CA GLY A 10 -1.28 -9.97 2.07
C GLY A 10 -0.75 -8.83 2.96
N ARG A 11 -0.23 -9.18 4.15
CA ARG A 11 0.28 -8.18 5.10
C ARG A 11 1.51 -7.46 4.53
N VAL A 12 1.53 -6.13 4.67
CA VAL A 12 2.75 -5.35 4.43
C VAL A 12 3.67 -5.51 5.64
N THR A 13 4.92 -5.86 5.38
CA THR A 13 5.93 -6.14 6.42
C THR A 13 7.22 -5.43 6.09
N LEU A 14 7.97 -5.09 7.13
CA LEU A 14 9.35 -4.64 7.01
C LEU A 14 10.28 -5.85 6.86
N TRP A 15 11.33 -5.70 6.05
CA TRP A 15 12.42 -6.64 5.92
C TRP A 15 13.69 -5.89 5.48
N ASP A 16 14.84 -6.56 5.56
CA ASP A 16 16.10 -6.02 5.02
C ASP A 16 15.94 -5.67 3.54
N TYR A 17 16.55 -4.56 3.13
CA TYR A 17 16.47 -4.10 1.74
C TYR A 17 17.41 -4.90 0.83
N TYR A 18 16.83 -5.55 -0.17
CA TYR A 18 17.51 -6.32 -1.21
C TYR A 18 17.27 -5.73 -2.61
N GLY A 19 16.58 -4.58 -2.73
CA GLY A 19 16.31 -3.94 -4.02
C GLY A 19 15.36 -4.71 -4.94
N GLN A 20 14.66 -5.71 -4.41
CA GLN A 20 13.75 -6.56 -5.17
C GLN A 20 12.39 -5.89 -5.38
N ASP A 21 11.68 -6.26 -6.45
CA ASP A 21 10.44 -5.59 -6.85
C ASP A 21 9.32 -5.64 -5.78
N ASN A 22 9.34 -6.63 -4.87
CA ASN A 22 8.42 -6.72 -3.72
C ASN A 22 8.70 -5.71 -2.60
N GLN A 23 9.79 -4.94 -2.73
CA GLN A 23 10.22 -3.85 -1.83
C GLN A 23 10.21 -2.48 -2.51
N LEU A 24 9.97 -2.45 -3.82
CA LEU A 24 9.87 -1.22 -4.59
C LEU A 24 8.40 -0.79 -4.72
N TRP A 25 8.19 0.51 -4.57
CA TRP A 25 6.87 1.12 -4.55
C TRP A 25 6.79 2.26 -5.55
N ILE A 26 5.64 2.37 -6.20
CA ILE A 26 5.31 3.39 -7.19
C ILE A 26 4.27 4.31 -6.54
N LEU A 27 4.52 5.61 -6.57
CA LEU A 27 3.56 6.63 -6.19
C LEU A 27 2.77 7.01 -7.44
N GLU A 28 1.47 6.72 -7.43
CA GLU A 28 0.56 7.05 -8.53
C GLU A 28 -0.37 8.17 -8.08
N ASP A 29 -0.22 9.35 -8.67
CA ASP A 29 -1.07 10.51 -8.40
C ASP A 29 -2.51 10.20 -8.83
N THR A 30 -3.45 10.43 -7.92
CA THR A 30 -4.89 10.27 -8.14
C THR A 30 -5.64 11.60 -8.17
N GLY A 31 -4.90 12.71 -8.14
CA GLY A 31 -5.40 14.06 -8.07
C GLY A 31 -5.69 14.52 -6.64
N SER A 32 -5.97 15.82 -6.50
CA SER A 32 -6.28 16.46 -5.21
C SER A 32 -5.22 16.24 -4.10
N GLY A 33 -3.97 15.98 -4.49
CA GLY A 33 -2.86 15.73 -3.56
C GLY A 33 -2.84 14.34 -2.93
N TYR A 34 -3.60 13.38 -3.46
CA TYR A 34 -3.62 11.99 -2.98
C TYR A 34 -2.92 11.04 -3.95
N TYR A 35 -2.30 10.01 -3.38
CA TYR A 35 -1.57 8.99 -4.11
C TYR A 35 -2.09 7.60 -3.75
N LEU A 36 -2.10 6.73 -4.74
CA LEU A 36 -2.00 5.29 -4.51
C LEU A 36 -0.52 4.93 -4.36
N ILE A 37 -0.21 4.06 -3.40
CA ILE A 37 1.13 3.51 -3.24
C ILE A 37 1.09 2.06 -3.74
N ARG A 38 1.52 1.83 -4.98
CA ARG A 38 1.44 0.53 -5.65
C ARG A 38 2.76 -0.22 -5.54
N ASN A 39 2.70 -1.49 -5.20
CA ASN A 39 3.89 -2.33 -5.22
C ASN A 39 4.31 -2.70 -6.64
N LYS A 40 5.61 -2.68 -6.91
CA LYS A 40 6.13 -3.00 -8.25
C LYS A 40 5.90 -4.47 -8.61
N TYR A 41 6.08 -5.40 -7.68
CA TYR A 41 5.90 -6.84 -7.90
C TYR A 41 4.42 -7.25 -7.99
N SER A 42 3.63 -7.04 -6.94
CA SER A 42 2.25 -7.57 -6.88
C SER A 42 1.24 -6.73 -7.67
N ARG A 43 1.61 -5.51 -8.07
CA ARG A 43 0.74 -4.51 -8.72
C ARG A 43 -0.46 -4.07 -7.86
N LYS A 44 -0.48 -4.44 -6.58
CA LYS A 44 -1.49 -4.07 -5.60
C LYS A 44 -1.08 -2.83 -4.80
N CYS A 45 -2.06 -2.17 -4.20
CA CYS A 45 -1.87 -0.92 -3.48
C CYS A 45 -1.84 -1.12 -1.97
N ILE A 46 -1.12 -0.25 -1.25
CA ILE A 46 -1.16 -0.16 0.21
C ILE A 46 -2.58 0.20 0.64
N ASP A 47 -3.13 -0.61 1.54
CA ASP A 47 -4.53 -0.57 1.97
C ASP A 47 -4.62 -0.71 3.50
N ILE A 48 -5.49 0.09 4.11
CA ILE A 48 -5.87 -0.08 5.52
C ILE A 48 -6.90 -1.20 5.63
N THR A 49 -6.58 -2.23 6.42
CA THR A 49 -7.41 -3.43 6.55
C THR A 49 -8.84 -3.08 6.96
N GLY A 50 -9.79 -3.43 6.10
CA GLY A 50 -11.22 -3.17 6.31
C GLY A 50 -11.61 -1.69 6.35
N GLY A 51 -10.72 -0.77 5.94
CA GLY A 51 -10.95 0.68 6.04
C GLY A 51 -11.02 1.20 7.48
N SER A 52 -10.41 0.49 8.43
CA SER A 52 -10.44 0.84 9.85
C SER A 52 -9.84 2.23 10.14
N SER A 53 -10.55 3.05 10.91
CA SER A 53 -10.05 4.34 11.42
C SER A 53 -9.40 4.23 12.81
N TRP A 54 -9.32 3.02 13.37
CA TRP A 54 -8.75 2.80 14.69
C TRP A 54 -7.23 2.86 14.68
N ASN A 55 -6.63 3.45 15.72
CA ASN A 55 -5.19 3.43 15.91
C ASN A 55 -4.67 1.99 15.97
N GLY A 56 -3.56 1.72 15.28
CA GLY A 56 -3.00 0.38 15.14
C GLY A 56 -3.69 -0.48 14.09
N ALA A 57 -4.57 0.09 13.26
CA ALA A 57 -5.10 -0.58 12.08
C ALA A 57 -3.97 -1.20 11.23
N LEU A 58 -4.19 -2.44 10.81
CA LEU A 58 -3.20 -3.18 10.06
C LEU A 58 -3.13 -2.72 8.61
N ILE A 59 -1.92 -2.70 8.06
CA ILE A 59 -1.68 -2.42 6.65
C ILE A 59 -1.56 -3.73 5.87
N GLN A 60 -2.32 -3.81 4.79
CA GLN A 60 -2.33 -4.92 3.84
C GLN A 60 -2.11 -4.40 2.42
N GLN A 61 -1.97 -5.31 1.47
CA GLN A 61 -2.13 -4.99 0.06
C GLN A 61 -3.51 -5.42 -0.42
N TYR A 62 -4.07 -4.65 -1.34
CA TYR A 62 -5.32 -4.98 -2.00
C TYR A 62 -5.32 -4.47 -3.44
N ASP A 63 -6.26 -4.95 -4.25
CA ASP A 63 -6.50 -4.36 -5.56
C ASP A 63 -6.70 -2.85 -5.45
N CYS A 64 -6.02 -2.14 -6.35
CA CYS A 64 -5.99 -0.70 -6.34
C CYS A 64 -7.37 -0.12 -6.67
N GLY A 65 -7.84 0.82 -5.85
CA GLY A 65 -9.09 1.53 -6.08
C GLY A 65 -9.15 2.83 -5.27
N THR A 66 -9.84 3.83 -5.83
CA THR A 66 -10.01 5.15 -5.21
C THR A 66 -11.41 5.36 -4.63
N SER A 67 -12.28 4.35 -4.72
CA SER A 67 -13.68 4.43 -4.29
C SER A 67 -13.86 4.49 -2.77
N ASN A 68 -12.84 4.11 -2.00
CA ASN A 68 -12.83 4.25 -0.54
C ASN A 68 -11.53 4.95 -0.07
N GLY A 69 -11.54 5.43 1.18
CA GLY A 69 -10.41 6.16 1.76
C GLY A 69 -9.23 5.28 2.18
N ALA A 70 -9.36 3.95 2.15
CA ALA A 70 -8.37 3.03 2.72
C ALA A 70 -7.03 2.99 1.95
N GLN A 71 -7.03 3.51 0.73
CA GLN A 71 -5.86 3.50 -0.17
C GLN A 71 -5.42 4.91 -0.59
N ARG A 72 -6.02 5.96 -0.01
CA ARG A 72 -5.75 7.36 -0.38
C ARG A 72 -4.73 7.96 0.58
N TRP A 73 -3.49 8.06 0.12
CA TRP A 73 -2.37 8.55 0.93
C TRP A 73 -2.00 9.97 0.55
N LYS A 74 -1.80 10.83 1.55
CA LYS A 74 -1.20 12.15 1.38
C LYS A 74 0.26 12.09 1.82
N LEU A 75 1.15 12.68 1.04
CA LEU A 75 2.57 12.77 1.36
C LEU A 75 2.85 14.20 1.79
N ASP A 76 3.19 14.39 3.05
CA ASP A 76 3.61 15.67 3.60
C ASP A 76 5.14 15.65 3.79
N ALA A 77 5.79 16.75 3.40
CA ALA A 77 7.20 16.97 3.68
C ALA A 77 7.33 17.65 5.05
N TRP A 78 8.25 17.14 5.88
CA TRP A 78 8.61 17.73 7.17
C TRP A 78 9.93 18.47 7.05
#